data_AF-A0A7J3A2X4-F1
#
_entry.id   AF-A0A7J3A2X4-F1
#
_cell.length_a   1.000
_cell.length_b   1.000
_cell.length_c   1.000
_cell.angle_alpha   90.00
_cell.angle_beta   90.00
_cell.angle_gamma   90.00
#
_symmetry.space_group_name_H-M   'P 1'
#
loop_
_entity.id
_entity.type
_entity.pdbx_description
1 polymer ?
#
loop_
_entity_poly.entity_id
_entity_poly.type
_entity_poly.pdbx_seq_one_letter_code
_entity_poly.pdbx_strand_id
1 'polypeptide(L)'
;MARTFVDTKWNPKKHQNSKKHVCYDPEKDIFIEVDYLAEFKEYDEIYLDSSIFPNMWQQLRELLSNGKRVYYFTRPWKWNEIRERFREELKTRTGRASKADKGDAYLLWKVYELSLAKGNTHRYFRLLTIIDVELRPLLMIEGILYRNLQRIQNASMVGVDVRGDVKILEKMVEDVRREVVDRAIKLIPRFIDIAKCLGLGVDDVNGLAGLAGLLVYNKSTSYQKSVKYLGLYKAKGRHGSKMKKYNRKTQRYLSILTNTILWKNSELHPPTFKDLRRVLKMVVEARKKVGLAEEGVGV
;
A
#
# COMPACT_ATOMS: atom_id res chain seq x y z
N MET A 1 -15.27 -22.88 -4.41
CA MET A 1 -14.16 -21.95 -4.65
C MET A 1 -13.12 -22.22 -3.60
N ALA A 2 -12.00 -22.79 -4.02
CA ALA A 2 -10.94 -23.23 -3.12
C ALA A 2 -10.22 -22.02 -2.51
N ARG A 3 -9.94 -22.06 -1.21
CA ARG A 3 -9.31 -20.94 -0.48
C ARG A 3 -8.12 -21.40 0.35
N THR A 4 -7.13 -20.53 0.50
CA THR A 4 -5.99 -20.79 1.39
C THR A 4 -5.59 -19.54 2.17
N PHE A 5 -5.03 -19.75 3.37
CA PHE A 5 -4.61 -18.71 4.30
C PHE A 5 -3.12 -18.83 4.58
N VAL A 6 -2.34 -17.79 4.35
CA VAL A 6 -0.88 -17.87 4.23
C VAL A 6 -0.18 -16.93 5.21
N ASP A 7 0.64 -17.48 6.10
CA ASP A 7 1.69 -16.72 6.79
C ASP A 7 2.87 -16.56 5.84
N THR A 8 3.20 -15.32 5.49
CA THR A 8 4.18 -15.07 4.44
C THR A 8 5.62 -15.12 4.95
N LYS A 9 6.49 -15.68 4.11
CA LYS A 9 7.93 -15.66 4.29
C LYS A 9 8.47 -14.24 4.14
N TRP A 10 9.30 -13.82 5.10
CA TRP A 10 10.25 -12.73 4.91
C TRP A 10 11.68 -13.27 4.88
N ASN A 11 12.43 -12.99 3.81
CA ASN A 11 13.83 -13.42 3.70
C ASN A 11 14.76 -12.21 3.50
N PRO A 12 15.26 -11.59 4.57
CA PRO A 12 16.22 -10.50 4.47
C PRO A 12 17.68 -10.96 4.27
N LYS A 13 18.02 -12.23 4.55
CA LYS A 13 19.41 -12.73 4.51
C LYS A 13 19.45 -14.12 3.89
N LYS A 14 20.14 -14.24 2.75
CA LYS A 14 20.52 -15.51 2.10
C LYS A 14 21.28 -16.41 3.09
N HIS A 15 20.59 -17.21 3.88
CA HIS A 15 21.18 -18.38 4.51
C HIS A 15 20.36 -19.60 4.12
N GLN A 16 21.07 -20.70 3.85
CA GLN A 16 20.66 -21.90 3.13
C GLN A 16 19.48 -22.70 3.73
N ASN A 17 18.90 -22.26 4.85
CA ASN A 17 17.72 -22.85 5.48
C ASN A 17 16.60 -21.81 5.56
N SER A 18 16.08 -21.41 4.39
CA SER A 18 15.10 -20.32 4.31
C SER A 18 13.70 -20.76 4.75
N LYS A 19 13.07 -20.00 5.66
CA LYS A 19 11.66 -20.17 6.09
C LYS A 19 10.73 -20.41 4.89
N LYS A 20 9.84 -21.40 4.91
CA LYS A 20 8.82 -21.60 3.86
C LYS A 20 7.59 -20.71 4.09
N HIS A 21 6.81 -20.46 3.05
CA HIS A 21 5.45 -19.97 3.23
C HIS A 21 4.63 -21.09 3.87
N VAL A 22 3.92 -20.77 4.95
CA VAL A 22 3.06 -21.75 5.61
C VAL A 22 1.62 -21.37 5.30
N CYS A 23 0.85 -22.30 4.78
CA CYS A 23 -0.56 -22.08 4.55
C CYS A 23 -1.45 -23.10 5.23
N TYR A 24 -2.70 -22.69 5.45
CA TYR A 24 -3.77 -23.52 5.96
C TYR A 24 -4.88 -23.61 4.91
N ASP A 25 -5.23 -24.84 4.57
CA ASP A 25 -6.36 -25.18 3.70
C ASP A 25 -7.53 -25.61 4.61
N PRO A 26 -8.61 -24.80 4.71
CA PRO A 26 -9.75 -25.12 5.57
C PRO A 26 -10.66 -26.20 5.00
N GLU A 27 -10.60 -26.50 3.69
CA GLU A 27 -11.45 -27.52 3.06
C GLU A 27 -10.89 -28.92 3.34
N LYS A 28 -9.56 -29.05 3.26
CA LYS A 28 -8.84 -30.30 3.55
C LYS A 28 -8.41 -30.40 5.02
N ASP A 29 -8.51 -29.29 5.77
CA ASP A 29 -8.07 -29.16 7.15
C ASP A 29 -6.58 -29.53 7.34
N ILE A 30 -5.71 -29.06 6.45
CA ILE A 30 -4.26 -29.36 6.44
C ILE A 30 -3.39 -28.12 6.41
N PHE A 31 -2.13 -28.28 6.81
CA PHE A 31 -1.08 -27.29 6.61
C PHE A 31 -0.15 -27.71 5.48
N ILE A 32 0.17 -26.78 4.60
CA ILE A 32 1.09 -26.99 3.47
C ILE A 32 2.21 -25.96 3.57
N GLU A 33 3.43 -26.37 3.24
CA GLU A 33 4.60 -25.49 3.20
C GLU A 33 5.13 -25.40 1.78
N VAL A 34 5.19 -24.18 1.23
CA VAL A 34 5.65 -23.92 -0.15
C VAL A 34 6.82 -22.95 -0.17
N ASP A 35 7.66 -23.06 -1.19
CA ASP A 35 8.81 -22.17 -1.34
C ASP A 35 8.42 -20.86 -2.03
N TYR A 36 7.42 -20.92 -2.92
CA TYR A 36 6.89 -19.80 -3.69
C TYR A 36 5.37 -19.71 -3.59
N LEU A 37 4.84 -18.50 -3.40
CA LEU A 37 3.41 -18.21 -3.48
C LEU A 37 2.77 -18.63 -4.82
N ALA A 38 3.55 -18.60 -5.90
CA ALA A 38 3.08 -19.02 -7.23
C ALA A 38 2.66 -20.50 -7.28
N GLU A 39 3.05 -21.32 -6.29
CA GLU A 39 2.62 -22.72 -6.19
C GLU A 39 1.13 -22.87 -5.83
N PHE A 40 0.47 -21.82 -5.34
CA PHE A 40 -0.96 -21.83 -4.99
C PHE A 40 -1.91 -21.70 -6.19
N LYS A 41 -1.56 -22.28 -7.35
CA LYS A 41 -2.35 -22.19 -8.60
C LYS A 41 -3.70 -22.92 -8.51
N GLU A 42 -3.83 -23.87 -7.60
CA GLU A 42 -5.06 -24.63 -7.39
C GLU A 42 -6.14 -23.85 -6.61
N TYR A 43 -5.75 -22.80 -5.88
CA TYR A 43 -6.67 -21.99 -5.09
C TYR A 43 -7.25 -20.83 -5.92
N ASP A 44 -8.51 -20.48 -5.68
CA ASP A 44 -9.18 -19.34 -6.31
C ASP A 44 -8.97 -18.05 -5.52
N GLU A 45 -8.97 -18.17 -4.19
CA GLU A 45 -8.77 -17.07 -3.25
C GLU A 45 -7.59 -17.35 -2.30
N ILE A 46 -6.66 -16.41 -2.23
CA ILE A 46 -5.43 -16.54 -1.43
C ILE A 46 -5.40 -15.40 -0.42
N TYR A 47 -5.41 -15.72 0.88
CA TYR A 47 -5.42 -14.74 1.96
C TYR A 47 -4.05 -14.67 2.64
N LEU A 48 -3.32 -13.61 2.36
CA LEU A 48 -2.01 -13.35 2.94
C LEU A 48 -2.13 -12.64 4.29
N ASP A 49 -1.12 -12.84 5.14
CA ASP A 49 -0.90 -11.98 6.29
C ASP A 49 -0.66 -10.51 5.87
N SER A 50 -0.38 -9.64 6.83
CA SER A 50 -0.24 -8.19 6.59
C SER A 50 1.01 -7.80 5.82
N SER A 51 1.89 -8.75 5.53
CA SER A 51 3.27 -8.49 5.17
C SER A 51 3.47 -8.71 3.68
N ILE A 52 3.51 -7.61 2.92
CA ILE A 52 3.84 -7.68 1.49
C ILE A 52 5.26 -7.18 1.30
N PHE A 53 6.15 -8.10 0.91
CA PHE A 53 7.59 -7.86 0.80
C PHE A 53 8.05 -7.68 -0.64
N PRO A 54 9.18 -6.96 -0.86
CA PRO A 54 9.75 -6.74 -2.19
C PRO A 54 9.94 -8.00 -3.06
N ASN A 55 10.34 -9.12 -2.45
CA ASN A 55 10.58 -10.38 -3.15
C ASN A 55 9.31 -11.14 -3.54
N MET A 56 8.12 -10.70 -3.10
CA MET A 56 6.84 -11.34 -3.42
C MET A 56 6.18 -10.76 -4.67
N TRP A 57 6.57 -9.57 -5.12
CA TRP A 57 5.84 -8.85 -6.18
C TRP A 57 5.74 -9.63 -7.49
N GLN A 58 6.81 -10.30 -7.93
CA GLN A 58 6.78 -11.11 -9.14
C GLN A 58 5.82 -12.31 -9.01
N GLN A 59 5.81 -12.97 -7.85
CA GLN A 59 4.92 -14.11 -7.59
C GLN A 59 3.46 -13.65 -7.49
N LEU A 60 3.21 -12.50 -6.88
CA LEU A 60 1.88 -11.88 -6.83
C LEU A 60 1.39 -11.50 -8.23
N ARG A 61 2.28 -10.99 -9.10
CA ARG A 61 1.96 -10.71 -10.50
C ARG A 61 1.51 -11.97 -11.21
N GLU A 62 2.27 -13.07 -11.09
CA GLU A 62 1.91 -14.35 -11.70
C GLU A 62 0.54 -14.85 -11.24
N LEU A 63 0.28 -14.84 -9.93
CA LEU A 63 -1.01 -15.24 -9.37
C LEU A 63 -2.17 -14.40 -9.92
N LEU A 64 -2.04 -13.07 -9.91
CA LEU A 64 -3.09 -12.17 -10.41
C LEU A 64 -3.32 -12.34 -11.93
N SER A 65 -2.25 -12.52 -12.72
CA SER A 65 -2.35 -12.78 -14.16
C SER A 65 -3.04 -14.11 -14.47
N ASN A 66 -2.93 -15.10 -13.58
CA ASN A 66 -3.63 -16.38 -13.68
C ASN A 66 -5.09 -16.31 -13.14
N GLY A 67 -5.64 -15.11 -12.97
CA GLY A 67 -7.02 -14.90 -12.54
C GLY A 67 -7.29 -15.16 -11.05
N LYS A 68 -6.23 -15.29 -10.22
CA LYS A 68 -6.39 -15.57 -8.78
C LYS A 68 -6.71 -14.31 -8.01
N ARG A 69 -7.59 -14.42 -6.99
CA ARG A 69 -7.91 -13.29 -6.12
C ARG A 69 -7.05 -13.34 -4.86
N VAL A 70 -6.10 -12.42 -4.77
CA VAL A 70 -5.18 -12.34 -3.63
C VAL A 70 -5.62 -11.24 -2.68
N TYR A 71 -5.84 -11.58 -1.42
CA TYR A 71 -6.20 -10.65 -0.36
C TYR A 71 -5.07 -10.55 0.66
N TYR A 72 -4.95 -9.40 1.33
CA TYR A 72 -4.00 -9.24 2.43
C TYR A 72 -4.69 -8.75 3.71
N PHE A 73 -4.17 -9.19 4.84
CA PHE A 73 -4.67 -8.78 6.16
C PHE A 73 -4.32 -7.33 6.48
N THR A 74 -5.33 -6.53 6.82
CA THR A 74 -5.20 -5.07 6.97
C THR A 74 -4.97 -4.60 8.41
N ARG A 75 -4.99 -5.51 9.39
CA ARG A 75 -4.98 -5.16 10.83
C ARG A 75 -3.87 -5.86 11.64
N PRO A 76 -2.58 -5.75 11.24
CA PRO A 76 -1.47 -6.40 11.95
C PRO A 76 -1.43 -6.10 13.46
N TRP A 77 -1.83 -4.90 13.88
CA TRP A 77 -1.83 -4.53 15.30
C TRP A 77 -2.86 -5.28 16.15
N LYS A 78 -3.79 -6.03 15.53
CA LYS A 78 -4.76 -6.87 16.24
C LYS A 78 -4.27 -8.30 16.49
N TRP A 79 -3.07 -8.66 16.05
CA TRP A 79 -2.59 -10.05 16.19
C TRP A 79 -2.62 -10.57 17.62
N ASN A 80 -2.25 -9.76 18.61
CA ASN A 80 -2.28 -10.16 20.02
C ASN A 80 -3.72 -10.40 20.52
N GLU A 81 -4.65 -9.51 20.17
CA GLU A 81 -6.08 -9.65 20.48
C GLU A 81 -6.67 -10.92 19.83
N ILE A 82 -6.28 -11.21 18.58
CA ILE A 82 -6.73 -12.38 17.84
C ILE A 82 -6.19 -13.67 18.48
N ARG A 83 -4.90 -13.71 18.83
CA ARG A 83 -4.29 -14.88 19.48
C ARG A 83 -4.93 -15.18 20.83
N GLU A 84 -5.19 -14.15 21.65
CA GLU A 84 -5.84 -14.37 22.94
C GLU A 84 -7.27 -14.88 22.77
N ARG A 85 -8.02 -14.31 21.82
CA ARG A 85 -9.40 -14.73 21.56
C ARG A 85 -9.52 -16.20 21.14
N PHE A 86 -8.57 -16.70 20.36
CA PHE A 86 -8.57 -18.06 19.84
C PHE A 86 -7.55 -18.97 20.53
N ARG A 87 -7.14 -18.63 21.75
CA ARG A 87 -6.02 -19.26 22.46
C ARG A 87 -6.17 -20.78 22.59
N GLU A 88 -7.33 -21.22 23.07
CA GLU A 88 -7.60 -22.65 23.30
C GLU A 88 -7.69 -23.42 21.98
N GLU A 89 -8.41 -22.89 20.98
CA GLU A 89 -8.47 -23.50 19.64
C GLU A 89 -7.08 -23.60 18.98
N LEU A 90 -6.28 -22.55 19.10
CA LEU A 90 -4.91 -22.50 18.58
C LEU A 90 -4.00 -23.53 19.24
N LYS A 91 -4.14 -23.70 20.56
CA LYS A 91 -3.41 -24.69 21.35
C LYS A 91 -3.82 -26.11 20.96
N THR A 92 -5.11 -26.38 20.82
CA THR A 92 -5.63 -27.67 20.35
C THR A 92 -5.13 -27.99 18.95
N ARG A 93 -5.09 -26.99 18.06
CA ARG A 93 -4.74 -27.17 16.66
C ARG A 93 -3.24 -27.31 16.40
N THR A 94 -2.41 -26.55 17.10
CA THR A 94 -0.97 -26.42 16.80
C THR A 94 -0.05 -26.84 17.94
N GLY A 95 -0.62 -27.29 19.06
CA GLY A 95 0.11 -27.64 20.28
C GLY A 95 0.62 -26.43 21.09
N ARG A 96 0.46 -25.21 20.59
CA ARG A 96 0.96 -23.98 21.24
C ARG A 96 0.00 -22.81 21.03
N ALA A 97 -0.08 -21.94 22.03
CA ALA A 97 -0.84 -20.69 21.96
C ALA A 97 0.03 -19.48 21.53
N SER A 98 1.35 -19.67 21.46
CA SER A 98 2.30 -18.61 21.11
C SER A 98 2.45 -18.44 19.59
N LYS A 99 3.12 -17.36 19.18
CA LYS A 99 3.36 -17.05 17.77
C LYS A 99 4.03 -18.22 17.04
N ALA A 100 3.42 -18.62 15.93
CA ALA A 100 3.85 -19.73 15.10
C ALA A 100 3.33 -19.53 13.67
N ASP A 101 4.08 -19.97 12.66
CA ASP A 101 3.68 -19.76 11.25
C ASP A 101 2.38 -20.50 10.92
N LYS A 102 2.29 -21.80 11.28
CA LYS A 102 1.04 -22.59 11.17
C LYS A 102 -0.10 -21.96 11.97
N GLY A 103 0.22 -21.44 13.16
CA GLY A 103 -0.75 -20.77 14.01
C GLY A 103 -1.30 -19.50 13.39
N ASP A 104 -0.44 -18.63 12.87
CA ASP A 104 -0.82 -17.36 12.25
C ASP A 104 -1.64 -17.62 10.97
N ALA A 105 -1.28 -18.62 10.15
CA ALA A 105 -2.07 -19.06 9.00
C ALA A 105 -3.48 -19.54 9.40
N TYR A 106 -3.59 -20.38 10.43
CA TYR A 106 -4.89 -20.83 10.98
C TYR A 106 -5.72 -19.66 11.54
N LEU A 107 -5.08 -18.71 12.22
CA LEU A 107 -5.77 -17.53 12.76
C LEU A 107 -6.30 -16.60 11.66
N LEU A 108 -5.61 -16.49 10.50
CA LEU A 108 -6.15 -15.77 9.36
C LEU A 108 -7.50 -16.37 8.91
N TRP A 109 -7.59 -17.71 8.85
CA TRP A 109 -8.85 -18.39 8.55
C TRP A 109 -9.93 -18.06 9.59
N LYS A 110 -9.60 -18.12 10.89
CA LYS A 110 -10.57 -17.78 11.95
C LYS A 110 -11.05 -16.34 11.91
N VAL A 111 -10.16 -15.41 11.56
CA VAL A 111 -10.56 -14.02 11.31
C VAL A 111 -11.49 -13.93 10.12
N TYR A 112 -11.19 -14.66 9.03
CA TYR A 112 -12.05 -14.72 7.84
C TYR A 112 -13.43 -15.26 8.18
N GLU A 113 -13.52 -16.43 8.81
CA GLU A 113 -14.76 -17.09 9.23
C GLU A 113 -15.66 -16.14 10.03
N LEU A 114 -15.11 -15.51 11.08
CA LEU A 114 -15.85 -14.54 11.88
C LEU A 114 -16.27 -13.29 11.09
N SER A 115 -15.42 -12.81 10.19
CA SER A 115 -15.71 -11.62 9.39
C SER A 115 -16.77 -11.90 8.32
N LEU A 116 -16.80 -13.12 7.81
CA LEU A 116 -17.81 -13.62 6.88
C LEU A 116 -19.17 -13.69 7.56
N ALA A 117 -19.24 -14.31 8.75
CA ALA A 117 -20.46 -14.37 9.55
C ALA A 117 -21.03 -12.98 9.90
N LYS A 118 -20.15 -11.96 10.00
CA LYS A 118 -20.53 -10.57 10.28
C LYS A 118 -20.74 -9.70 9.03
N GLY A 119 -20.62 -10.28 7.83
CA GLY A 119 -20.73 -9.56 6.56
C GLY A 119 -19.70 -8.42 6.40
N ASN A 120 -18.51 -8.54 6.99
CA ASN A 120 -17.54 -7.44 7.07
C ASN A 120 -16.10 -7.82 6.73
N THR A 121 -15.90 -8.88 5.95
CA THR A 121 -14.60 -9.38 5.47
C THR A 121 -13.72 -8.27 4.88
N HIS A 122 -14.30 -7.34 4.12
CA HIS A 122 -13.61 -6.17 3.54
C HIS A 122 -12.90 -5.27 4.57
N ARG A 123 -13.26 -5.34 5.86
CA ARG A 123 -12.61 -4.59 6.95
C ARG A 123 -11.33 -5.23 7.44
N TYR A 124 -11.14 -6.53 7.17
CA TYR A 124 -10.02 -7.33 7.62
C TYR A 124 -9.11 -7.71 6.46
N PHE A 125 -9.71 -8.09 5.33
CA PHE A 125 -9.00 -8.50 4.12
C PHE A 125 -9.28 -7.55 2.98
N ARG A 126 -8.22 -7.16 2.27
CA ARG A 126 -8.31 -6.27 1.12
C ARG A 126 -7.72 -6.95 -0.10
N LEU A 127 -8.46 -6.90 -1.20
CA LEU A 127 -8.00 -7.39 -2.49
C LEU A 127 -6.77 -6.60 -2.97
N LEU A 128 -5.77 -7.33 -3.44
CA LEU A 128 -4.65 -6.79 -4.21
C LEU A 128 -5.02 -6.75 -5.67
N THR A 129 -4.72 -5.62 -6.30
CA THR A 129 -4.93 -5.41 -7.73
C THR A 129 -3.59 -5.42 -8.47
N ILE A 130 -3.61 -5.60 -9.78
CA ILE A 130 -2.41 -5.46 -10.61
C ILE A 130 -1.77 -4.07 -10.44
N ILE A 131 -2.59 -3.02 -10.28
CA ILE A 131 -2.13 -1.66 -9.96
C ILE A 131 -1.29 -1.65 -8.69
N ASP A 132 -1.70 -2.38 -7.64
CA ASP A 132 -0.94 -2.45 -6.39
C ASP A 132 0.40 -3.17 -6.58
N VAL A 133 0.42 -4.27 -7.34
CA VAL A 133 1.62 -5.08 -7.57
C VAL A 133 2.63 -4.37 -8.48
N GLU A 134 2.17 -3.61 -9.46
CA GLU A 134 3.03 -2.87 -10.39
C GLU A 134 3.56 -1.55 -9.80
N LEU A 135 2.71 -0.79 -9.11
CA LEU A 135 3.08 0.57 -8.67
C LEU A 135 3.64 0.63 -7.26
N ARG A 136 3.18 -0.18 -6.31
CA ARG A 136 3.69 -0.09 -4.92
C ARG A 136 5.21 -0.36 -4.81
N PRO A 137 5.83 -1.28 -5.57
CA PRO A 137 7.28 -1.47 -5.54
C PRO A 137 8.02 -0.21 -5.97
N LEU A 138 7.62 0.38 -7.10
CA LEU A 138 8.22 1.61 -7.62
C LEU A 138 8.05 2.79 -6.64
N LEU A 139 6.86 2.95 -6.08
CA LEU A 139 6.57 3.96 -5.05
C LEU A 139 7.35 3.72 -3.73
N MET A 140 7.73 2.47 -3.43
CA MET A 140 8.61 2.16 -2.30
C MET A 140 10.05 2.54 -2.60
N ILE A 141 10.56 2.23 -3.79
CA ILE A 141 11.90 2.61 -4.26
C ILE A 141 12.03 4.13 -4.29
N GLU A 142 11.09 4.82 -4.94
CA GLU A 142 11.04 6.29 -5.01
C GLU A 142 11.05 6.91 -3.61
N GLY A 143 10.28 6.36 -2.67
CA GLY A 143 10.25 6.83 -1.29
C GLY A 143 11.52 6.56 -0.49
N ILE A 144 12.31 5.54 -0.84
CA ILE A 144 13.64 5.29 -0.24
C ILE A 144 14.64 6.29 -0.82
N LEU A 145 14.73 6.38 -2.15
CA LEU A 145 15.65 7.27 -2.85
C LEU A 145 15.45 8.73 -2.44
N TYR A 146 14.21 9.21 -2.42
CA TYR A 146 13.90 10.58 -2.03
C TYR A 146 14.25 10.88 -0.56
N ARG A 147 14.09 9.92 0.34
CA ARG A 147 14.52 10.10 1.75
C ARG A 147 16.04 10.19 1.86
N ASN A 148 16.77 9.43 1.05
CA ASN A 148 18.23 9.52 1.00
C ASN A 148 18.67 10.87 0.40
N LEU A 149 18.01 11.33 -0.67
CA LEU A 149 18.22 12.65 -1.25
C LEU A 149 18.02 13.76 -0.21
N GLN A 150 16.91 13.74 0.53
CA GLN A 150 16.65 14.71 1.60
C GLN A 150 17.73 14.69 2.69
N ARG A 151 18.22 13.51 3.08
CA ARG A 151 19.30 13.38 4.07
C ARG A 151 20.60 14.01 3.58
N ILE A 152 20.96 13.76 2.33
CA ILE A 152 22.19 14.28 1.72
C ILE A 152 22.09 15.80 1.51
N GLN A 153 20.96 16.30 1.01
CA GLN A 153 20.71 17.75 0.89
C GLN A 153 20.83 18.46 2.24
N ASN A 154 20.29 17.87 3.31
CA ASN A 154 20.44 18.41 4.66
C ASN A 154 21.90 18.40 5.15
N ALA A 155 22.69 17.38 4.80
CA ALA A 155 24.12 17.36 5.13
C ALA A 155 24.90 18.44 4.37
N SER A 156 24.51 18.72 3.11
CA SER A 156 25.07 19.83 2.32
C SER A 156 24.86 21.19 2.99
N MET A 157 23.68 21.40 3.60
CA MET A 157 23.39 22.62 4.35
C MET A 157 24.29 22.83 5.57
N VAL A 158 24.94 21.76 6.08
CA VAL A 158 25.88 21.80 7.21
C VAL A 158 27.34 21.81 6.73
N GLY A 159 27.57 22.11 5.44
CA GLY A 159 28.91 22.34 4.88
C GLY A 159 29.63 21.10 4.32
N VAL A 160 28.94 19.95 4.20
CA VAL A 160 29.51 18.76 3.55
C VAL A 160 29.39 18.88 2.03
N ASP A 161 30.48 18.72 1.28
CA ASP A 161 30.41 18.66 -0.19
C ASP A 161 29.83 17.31 -0.63
N VAL A 162 28.63 17.37 -1.20
CA VAL A 162 27.86 16.21 -1.69
C VAL A 162 27.26 16.49 -3.06
N ARG A 163 27.78 17.48 -3.80
CA ARG A 163 27.16 17.97 -5.05
C ARG A 163 27.01 16.88 -6.11
N GLY A 164 27.98 15.97 -6.20
CA GLY A 164 27.92 14.81 -7.10
C GLY A 164 26.81 13.83 -6.73
N ASP A 165 26.75 13.45 -5.46
CA ASP A 165 25.77 12.48 -4.94
C ASP A 165 24.33 13.00 -5.03
N VAL A 166 24.13 14.31 -4.80
CA VAL A 166 22.81 14.96 -4.96
C VAL A 166 22.32 14.83 -6.39
N LYS A 167 23.13 15.18 -7.39
CA LYS A 167 22.74 15.09 -8.81
C LYS A 167 22.41 13.66 -9.22
N ILE A 168 23.20 12.68 -8.77
CA ILE A 168 22.95 11.26 -9.06
C ILE A 168 21.60 10.83 -8.47
N LEU A 169 21.34 11.15 -7.20
CA LEU A 169 20.08 10.78 -6.56
C LEU A 169 18.87 11.53 -7.12
N GLU A 170 19.01 12.80 -7.51
CA GLU A 170 17.96 13.56 -8.19
C GLU A 170 17.55 12.86 -9.48
N LYS A 171 18.54 12.48 -10.32
CA LYS A 171 18.28 11.73 -11.55
C LYS A 171 17.62 10.38 -11.26
N MET A 172 18.10 9.61 -10.28
CA MET A 172 17.49 8.33 -9.91
C MET A 172 16.04 8.49 -9.43
N VAL A 173 15.74 9.54 -8.65
CA VAL A 173 14.37 9.85 -8.23
C VAL A 173 13.50 10.20 -9.43
N GLU A 174 14.01 11.02 -10.35
CA GLU A 174 13.30 11.41 -11.57
C GLU A 174 13.00 10.20 -12.46
N ASP A 175 13.99 9.35 -12.73
CA ASP A 175 13.86 8.14 -13.55
C ASP A 175 12.78 7.20 -12.98
N VAL A 176 12.80 6.95 -11.67
CA VAL A 176 11.76 6.12 -11.02
C VAL A 176 10.39 6.81 -11.08
N ARG A 177 10.31 8.14 -10.97
CA ARG A 177 9.04 8.86 -11.12
C ARG A 177 8.49 8.75 -12.54
N ARG A 178 9.33 8.84 -13.57
CA ARG A 178 8.93 8.60 -14.96
C ARG A 178 8.38 7.18 -15.14
N GLU A 179 9.06 6.18 -14.59
CA GLU A 179 8.56 4.79 -14.63
C GLU A 179 7.20 4.63 -13.91
N VAL A 180 7.03 5.26 -12.74
CA VAL A 180 5.74 5.30 -12.03
C VAL A 180 4.65 5.90 -12.91
N VAL A 181 4.94 7.01 -13.60
CA VAL A 181 3.99 7.69 -14.49
C VAL A 181 3.62 6.80 -15.67
N ASP A 182 4.61 6.23 -16.36
CA ASP A 182 4.38 5.33 -17.50
C ASP A 182 3.52 4.12 -17.12
N ARG A 183 3.78 3.53 -15.96
CA ARG A 183 2.98 2.42 -15.41
C ARG A 183 1.58 2.89 -15.03
N ALA A 184 1.44 4.06 -14.43
CA ALA A 184 0.14 4.61 -14.04
C ALA A 184 -0.74 4.91 -15.27
N ILE A 185 -0.17 5.45 -16.35
CA ILE A 185 -0.88 5.69 -17.61
C ILE A 185 -1.44 4.38 -18.18
N LYS A 186 -0.66 3.30 -18.13
CA LYS A 186 -1.07 1.98 -18.65
C LYS A 186 -2.11 1.28 -17.78
N LEU A 187 -2.04 1.45 -16.46
CA LEU A 187 -2.75 0.58 -15.51
C LEU A 187 -3.92 1.26 -14.79
N ILE A 188 -3.88 2.58 -14.61
CA ILE A 188 -4.94 3.31 -13.93
C ILE A 188 -5.90 3.85 -15.01
N PRO A 189 -7.16 3.38 -15.05
CA PRO A 189 -8.11 3.85 -16.04
C PRO A 189 -8.27 5.36 -15.97
N ARG A 190 -8.27 6.01 -17.14
CA ARG A 190 -8.47 7.45 -17.29
C ARG A 190 -7.52 8.31 -16.45
N PHE A 191 -6.32 7.81 -16.16
CA PHE A 191 -5.30 8.52 -15.38
C PHE A 191 -4.97 9.90 -15.98
N ILE A 192 -4.77 9.96 -17.29
CA ILE A 192 -4.49 11.21 -18.00
C ILE A 192 -5.67 12.18 -17.94
N ASP A 193 -6.92 11.70 -18.00
CA ASP A 193 -8.09 12.57 -17.87
C ASP A 193 -8.15 13.22 -16.48
N ILE A 194 -7.84 12.45 -15.42
CA ILE A 194 -7.75 12.99 -14.05
C ILE A 194 -6.62 14.02 -13.98
N ALA A 195 -5.45 13.72 -14.55
CA ALA A 195 -4.31 14.63 -14.56
C ALA A 195 -4.65 15.96 -15.26
N LYS A 196 -5.29 15.89 -16.43
CA LYS A 196 -5.77 17.06 -17.18
C LYS A 196 -6.78 17.88 -16.38
N CYS A 197 -7.71 17.25 -15.66
CA CYS A 197 -8.64 17.94 -14.76
C CYS A 197 -7.94 18.70 -13.63
N LEU A 198 -6.72 18.31 -13.27
CA LEU A 198 -5.89 18.97 -12.26
C LEU A 198 -4.92 20.00 -12.86
N GLY A 199 -4.97 20.23 -14.17
CA GLY A 199 -4.05 21.14 -14.88
C GLY A 199 -2.64 20.59 -15.05
N LEU A 200 -2.45 19.26 -14.95
CA LEU A 200 -1.16 18.61 -15.16
C LEU A 200 -0.98 18.22 -16.63
N GLY A 201 0.13 18.65 -17.21
CA GLY A 201 0.64 18.21 -18.51
C GLY A 201 1.49 16.95 -18.39
N VAL A 202 1.85 16.39 -19.54
CA VAL A 202 2.67 15.16 -19.62
C VAL A 202 4.08 15.35 -19.06
N ASP A 203 4.60 16.58 -19.11
CA ASP A 203 5.93 16.92 -18.61
C ASP A 203 5.96 17.18 -17.09
N ASP A 204 4.79 17.24 -16.43
CA ASP A 204 4.69 17.46 -14.98
C ASP A 204 4.95 16.17 -14.18
N VAL A 205 6.08 15.50 -14.45
CA VAL A 205 6.46 14.17 -13.92
C VAL A 205 6.27 14.08 -12.40
N ASN A 206 6.67 15.11 -11.66
CA ASN A 206 6.50 15.17 -10.21
C ASN A 206 5.01 15.15 -9.80
N GLY A 207 4.18 15.97 -10.43
CA GLY A 207 2.75 16.04 -10.18
C GLY A 207 2.05 14.74 -10.55
N LEU A 208 2.38 14.17 -11.70
CA LEU A 208 1.85 12.90 -12.18
C LEU A 208 2.25 11.73 -11.25
N ALA A 209 3.51 11.65 -10.81
CA ALA A 209 3.93 10.65 -9.83
C ALA A 209 3.24 10.84 -8.47
N GLY A 210 3.04 12.10 -8.05
CA GLY A 210 2.24 12.46 -6.87
C GLY A 210 0.78 11.97 -6.97
N LEU A 211 0.14 12.18 -8.12
CA LEU A 211 -1.20 11.68 -8.40
C LEU A 211 -1.25 10.15 -8.39
N ALA A 212 -0.32 9.48 -9.08
CA ALA A 212 -0.24 8.02 -9.12
C ALA A 212 -0.12 7.42 -7.72
N GLY A 213 0.83 7.92 -6.91
CA GLY A 213 1.01 7.47 -5.53
C GLY A 213 -0.21 7.73 -4.65
N LEU A 214 -0.89 8.87 -4.85
CA LEU A 214 -2.12 9.17 -4.13
C LEU A 214 -3.23 8.19 -4.50
N LEU A 215 -3.44 7.87 -5.78
CA LEU A 215 -4.48 6.93 -6.24
C LEU A 215 -4.19 5.48 -5.81
N VAL A 216 -2.92 5.09 -5.75
CA VAL A 216 -2.50 3.76 -5.29
C VAL A 216 -2.81 3.57 -3.80
N TYR A 217 -2.46 4.55 -2.95
CA TYR A 217 -2.61 4.39 -1.51
C TYR A 217 -3.95 4.88 -0.94
N ASN A 218 -4.57 5.91 -1.53
CA ASN A 218 -5.87 6.44 -1.11
C ASN A 218 -7.00 5.87 -1.98
N LYS A 219 -7.43 4.66 -1.64
CA LYS A 219 -8.53 3.98 -2.34
C LYS A 219 -9.92 4.54 -2.00
N SER A 220 -10.04 5.50 -1.07
CA SER A 220 -11.33 6.10 -0.73
C SER A 220 -11.79 7.05 -1.84
N THR A 221 -13.05 6.96 -2.23
CA THR A 221 -13.73 7.94 -3.11
C THR A 221 -14.37 9.09 -2.31
N SER A 222 -14.54 8.92 -1.00
CA SER A 222 -15.10 9.95 -0.11
C SER A 222 -14.01 10.92 0.35
N TYR A 223 -14.23 12.20 0.10
CA TYR A 223 -13.38 13.30 0.58
C TYR A 223 -13.19 13.24 2.11
N GLN A 224 -14.27 13.05 2.88
CA GLN A 224 -14.20 13.02 4.35
C GLN A 224 -13.37 11.83 4.86
N LYS A 225 -13.54 10.65 4.27
CA LYS A 225 -12.73 9.46 4.61
C LYS A 225 -11.26 9.69 4.24
N SER A 226 -10.97 10.32 3.11
CA SER A 226 -9.60 10.64 2.69
C SER A 226 -8.94 11.69 3.59
N VAL A 227 -9.65 12.75 3.99
CA VAL A 227 -9.20 13.73 4.99
C VAL A 227 -8.81 13.01 6.29
N LYS A 228 -9.63 12.05 6.73
CA LYS A 228 -9.34 11.23 7.92
C LYS A 228 -8.07 10.41 7.76
N TYR A 229 -7.97 9.70 6.65
CA TYR A 229 -6.86 8.81 6.33
C TYR A 229 -5.52 9.53 6.23
N LEU A 230 -5.55 10.74 5.66
CA LEU A 230 -4.39 11.61 5.46
C LEU A 230 -4.07 12.48 6.69
N GLY A 231 -4.92 12.45 7.73
CA GLY A 231 -4.70 13.24 8.95
C GLY A 231 -4.84 14.74 8.74
N LEU A 232 -5.53 15.20 7.69
CA LEU A 232 -5.65 16.61 7.31
C LEU A 232 -6.67 17.35 8.20
N TYR A 233 -6.59 17.24 9.51
CA TYR A 233 -7.44 17.98 10.45
C TYR A 233 -6.64 19.03 11.20
N LYS A 234 -7.17 20.25 11.33
CA LYS A 234 -6.66 21.27 12.26
C LYS A 234 -6.53 20.62 13.65
N ALA A 235 -5.31 20.56 14.20
CA ALA A 235 -5.13 20.15 15.58
C ALA A 235 -5.75 21.24 16.47
N LYS A 236 -6.71 20.87 17.33
CA LYS A 236 -7.16 21.74 18.43
C LYS A 236 -6.53 21.21 19.73
N GLY A 237 -5.76 22.06 20.43
CA GLY A 237 -5.25 21.81 21.79
C GLY A 237 -3.98 20.94 21.94
N ARG A 238 -3.45 20.89 23.18
CA ARG A 238 -2.22 20.16 23.60
C ARG A 238 -2.25 18.64 23.33
N HIS A 239 -3.42 18.05 23.11
CA HIS A 239 -3.59 16.62 22.78
C HIS A 239 -3.64 16.32 21.27
N GLY A 240 -3.71 17.34 20.41
CA GLY A 240 -3.85 17.16 18.96
C GLY A 240 -2.63 16.51 18.27
N SER A 241 -1.44 16.62 18.87
CA SER A 241 -0.20 15.98 18.42
C SER A 241 -0.13 14.49 18.77
N LYS A 242 -0.80 14.06 19.84
CA LYS A 242 -0.74 12.68 20.36
C LYS A 242 -1.69 11.70 19.65
N MET A 243 -2.62 12.18 18.82
CA MET A 243 -3.85 11.40 18.53
C MET A 243 -4.16 11.03 17.07
N LYS A 244 -3.28 11.28 16.08
CA LYS A 244 -3.61 10.94 14.68
C LYS A 244 -2.68 9.88 14.12
N LYS A 245 -3.16 8.64 14.09
CA LYS A 245 -2.65 7.61 13.15
C LYS A 245 -3.06 8.06 11.75
N TYR A 246 -2.16 8.71 11.01
CA TYR A 246 -2.37 9.09 9.61
C TYR A 246 -1.35 8.41 8.70
N ASN A 247 -1.71 8.19 7.44
CA ASN A 247 -0.82 7.53 6.50
C ASN A 247 0.21 8.52 5.93
N ARG A 248 1.39 8.58 6.54
CA ARG A 248 2.53 9.39 6.10
C ARG A 248 2.92 9.15 4.63
N LYS A 249 2.84 7.90 4.15
CA LYS A 249 3.18 7.57 2.75
C LYS A 249 2.22 8.26 1.80
N THR A 250 0.92 8.14 2.03
CA THR A 250 -0.11 8.76 1.19
C THR A 250 -0.05 10.29 1.25
N GLN A 251 0.18 10.86 2.44
CA GLN A 251 0.29 12.31 2.60
C GLN A 251 1.47 12.89 1.82
N ARG A 252 2.61 12.19 1.78
CA ARG A 252 3.77 12.58 0.96
C ARG A 252 3.40 12.75 -0.51
N TYR A 253 2.67 11.80 -1.09
CA TYR A 253 2.25 11.89 -2.50
C TYR A 253 1.26 13.03 -2.75
N LEU A 254 0.36 13.29 -1.80
CA LEU A 254 -0.49 14.49 -1.85
C LEU A 254 0.34 15.78 -1.77
N SER A 255 1.38 15.82 -0.94
CA SER A 255 2.28 16.98 -0.85
C SER A 255 3.06 17.21 -2.14
N ILE A 256 3.58 16.15 -2.77
CA ILE A 256 4.25 16.25 -4.08
C ILE A 256 3.29 16.84 -5.12
N LEU A 257 2.09 16.26 -5.24
CA LEU A 257 1.06 16.74 -6.16
C LEU A 257 0.69 18.21 -5.89
N THR A 258 0.52 18.57 -4.61
CA THR A 258 0.15 19.92 -4.20
C THR A 258 1.25 20.92 -4.55
N ASN A 259 2.51 20.58 -4.30
CA ASN A 259 3.64 21.44 -4.66
C ASN A 259 3.68 21.73 -6.16
N THR A 260 3.49 20.71 -7.00
CA THR A 260 3.49 20.89 -8.46
C THR A 260 2.37 21.82 -8.90
N ILE A 261 1.15 21.65 -8.37
CA ILE A 261 0.01 22.52 -8.71
C ILE A 261 0.25 23.96 -8.23
N LEU A 262 0.74 24.14 -6.99
CA LEU A 262 1.07 25.47 -6.45
C LEU A 262 2.11 26.19 -7.32
N TRP A 263 3.19 25.49 -7.68
CA TRP A 263 4.25 26.05 -8.52
C TRP A 263 3.75 26.47 -9.90
N LYS A 264 2.90 25.66 -10.54
CA LYS A 264 2.28 26.04 -11.83
C LYS A 264 1.37 27.27 -11.73
N ASN A 265 0.74 27.46 -10.58
CA ASN A 265 -0.10 28.62 -10.30
C ASN A 265 0.71 29.83 -9.80
N SER A 266 2.04 29.78 -9.84
CA SER A 266 2.94 30.80 -9.29
C SER A 266 2.75 31.05 -7.77
N GLU A 267 2.18 30.09 -7.04
CA GLU A 267 2.04 30.10 -5.59
C GLU A 267 3.38 29.60 -4.96
N LEU A 268 4.36 30.50 -4.81
CA LEU A 268 5.73 30.18 -4.35
C LEU A 268 5.86 30.09 -2.83
N HIS A 269 4.99 29.31 -2.18
CA HIS A 269 5.07 29.04 -0.75
C HIS A 269 5.03 27.53 -0.45
N PRO A 270 5.55 27.09 0.70
CA PRO A 270 5.37 25.70 1.14
C PRO A 270 3.87 25.34 1.27
N PRO A 271 3.49 24.08 0.98
CA PRO A 271 2.09 23.67 0.95
C PRO A 271 1.51 23.66 2.36
N THR A 272 0.40 24.36 2.56
CA THR A 272 -0.31 24.38 3.84
C THR A 272 -1.35 23.25 3.90
N PHE A 273 -1.89 22.98 5.10
CA PHE A 273 -3.03 22.06 5.25
C PHE A 273 -4.26 22.49 4.44
N LYS A 274 -4.42 23.80 4.18
CA LYS A 274 -5.53 24.32 3.37
C LYS A 274 -5.32 23.92 1.90
N ASP A 275 -4.10 24.00 1.41
CA ASP A 275 -3.73 23.63 0.04
C ASP A 275 -3.85 22.13 -0.19
N LEU A 276 -3.35 21.31 0.75
CA LEU A 276 -3.50 19.86 0.71
C LEU A 276 -4.99 19.45 0.66
N ARG A 277 -5.85 20.12 1.42
CA ARG A 277 -7.31 19.88 1.38
C ARG A 277 -7.94 20.33 0.06
N ARG A 278 -7.54 21.49 -0.47
CA ARG A 278 -8.00 22.02 -1.76
C ARG A 278 -7.68 21.03 -2.88
N VAL A 279 -6.42 20.61 -2.98
CA VAL A 279 -5.96 19.66 -4.00
C VAL A 279 -6.61 18.29 -3.82
N LEU A 280 -6.75 17.79 -2.59
CA LEU A 280 -7.47 16.53 -2.35
C LEU A 280 -8.93 16.60 -2.81
N LYS A 281 -9.61 17.72 -2.57
CA LYS A 281 -10.98 17.94 -3.04
C LYS A 281 -11.04 17.90 -4.56
N MET A 282 -10.12 18.60 -5.25
CA MET A 282 -10.01 18.57 -6.71
C MET A 282 -9.79 17.14 -7.24
N VAL A 283 -8.92 16.35 -6.61
CA VAL A 283 -8.68 14.95 -7.01
C VAL A 283 -9.94 14.10 -6.87
N VAL A 284 -10.68 14.25 -5.76
CA VAL A 284 -11.94 13.52 -5.54
C VAL A 284 -12.99 13.92 -6.56
N GLU A 285 -13.10 15.21 -6.89
CA GLU A 285 -14.04 15.72 -7.90
C GLU A 285 -13.65 15.27 -9.31
N ALA A 286 -12.36 15.31 -9.66
CA ALA A 286 -11.85 14.81 -10.94
C ALA A 286 -12.18 13.32 -11.12
N ARG A 287 -11.95 12.50 -10.09
CA ARG A 287 -12.33 11.07 -10.12
C ARG A 287 -13.83 10.87 -10.37
N LYS A 288 -14.67 11.70 -9.75
CA LYS A 288 -16.13 11.66 -9.96
C LYS A 288 -16.53 12.02 -11.39
N LYS A 289 -16.00 13.12 -11.92
CA LYS A 289 -16.26 13.58 -13.29
C LYS A 289 -15.85 12.55 -14.34
N VAL A 290 -14.79 11.82 -14.04
CA VAL A 290 -14.18 10.82 -14.91
C VAL A 290 -14.81 9.42 -14.70
N GLY A 291 -15.95 9.32 -14.00
CA GLY A 291 -16.68 8.05 -13.83
C GLY A 291 -16.01 7.03 -12.89
N LEU A 292 -14.86 7.37 -12.30
CA LEU A 292 -14.11 6.50 -11.37
C LEU A 292 -14.65 6.52 -9.94
N ALA A 293 -15.83 7.10 -9.74
CA ALA A 293 -16.51 7.14 -8.45
C ALA A 293 -17.59 6.06 -8.29
N GLU A 294 -18.01 5.42 -9.38
CA GLU A 294 -19.15 4.48 -9.39
C GLU A 294 -18.78 3.04 -9.75
N GLU A 295 -17.60 2.78 -10.31
CA GLU A 295 -17.13 1.40 -10.43
C GLU A 295 -16.52 0.92 -9.13
N GLY A 296 -17.35 0.24 -8.34
CA GLY A 296 -16.90 -0.71 -7.33
C GLY A 296 -16.09 -1.83 -7.99
N VAL A 297 -14.83 -1.54 -8.34
CA VAL A 297 -13.83 -2.58 -8.63
C VAL A 297 -13.46 -3.20 -7.28
N GLY A 298 -14.32 -4.13 -6.86
CA GLY A 298 -14.29 -4.77 -5.55
C GLY A 298 -15.64 -5.38 -5.17
N VAL A 299 -16.22 -6.17 -6.07
CA VAL A 299 -17.07 -7.33 -5.72
C VAL A 299 -16.24 -8.57 -6.05
#